data_AF-A0A8X7PRH5-F1
#
_entry.id   AF-A0A8X7PRH5-F1
#
_cell.length_a   1.000
_cell.length_b   1.000
_cell.length_c   1.000
_cell.angle_alpha   90.00
_cell.angle_beta   90.00
_cell.angle_gamma   90.00
#
_symmetry.space_group_name_H-M   'P 1'
#
loop_
_entity.id
_entity.type
_entity.pdbx_description
1 polymer ?
#
loop_
_entity_poly.entity_id
_entity_poly.type
_entity_poly.pdbx_seq_one_letter_code
_entity_poly.pdbx_strand_id
1 'polypeptide(L)'
;MHHSPGLEGKILKWCVQKDDSLCTLREAFEKVEPKLGFNIELKLDDNLVYSSDHLSRLLLPILQVIFSSFHPDAALLARKLQSIYPVFFLTNGGTEMYYDVRRNSLEEAIKDKRIQTLSLMTYGKLNNVAEAVYMQHLMGIEGVMVDHVE
;
A
#
# COMPACT_ATOMS: atom_id res chain seq x y z
N MET A 1 -38.89 16.97 16.04
CA MET A 1 -38.34 15.61 15.87
C MET A 1 -37.83 15.51 14.46
N HIS A 2 -36.51 15.51 14.31
CA HIS A 2 -35.81 15.38 13.04
C HIS A 2 -35.82 13.91 12.62
N HIS A 3 -36.40 13.61 11.46
CA HIS A 3 -36.06 12.42 10.70
C HIS A 3 -35.45 12.91 9.39
N SER A 4 -34.13 12.90 9.32
CA SER A 4 -33.43 12.90 8.03
C SER A 4 -33.55 11.47 7.49
N PRO A 5 -34.20 11.25 6.34
CA PRO A 5 -34.30 9.92 5.75
C PRO A 5 -32.91 9.50 5.26
N GLY A 6 -32.53 8.26 5.60
CA GLY A 6 -31.24 7.69 5.26
C GLY A 6 -30.98 7.76 3.76
N LEU A 7 -29.79 8.24 3.39
CA LEU A 7 -29.28 8.00 2.05
C LEU A 7 -29.03 6.50 1.91
N GLU A 8 -29.90 5.82 1.15
CA GLU A 8 -29.56 4.53 0.57
C GLU A 8 -28.30 4.73 -0.28
N GLY A 9 -27.18 4.16 0.16
CA GLY A 9 -25.91 4.16 -0.55
C GLY A 9 -26.05 3.47 -1.91
N LYS A 10 -26.47 4.22 -2.93
CA LYS A 10 -26.45 3.74 -4.32
C LYS A 10 -25.00 3.66 -4.75
N ILE A 11 -24.51 2.44 -4.93
CA ILE A 11 -23.25 2.18 -5.63
C ILE A 11 -23.41 2.67 -7.06
N LEU A 12 -22.87 3.85 -7.35
CA LEU A 12 -22.84 4.39 -8.70
C LEU A 12 -21.73 3.67 -9.47
N LYS A 13 -22.08 3.09 -10.63
CA LYS A 13 -21.09 2.51 -11.53
C LYS A 13 -20.18 3.63 -12.02
N TRP A 14 -18.95 3.66 -11.54
CA TRP A 14 -17.92 4.58 -12.03
C TRP A 14 -17.75 4.36 -13.54
N CYS A 15 -18.04 5.40 -14.31
CA CYS A 15 -17.96 5.39 -15.77
C CYS A 15 -17.07 6.57 -16.19
N VAL A 16 -15.78 6.29 -16.38
CA VAL A 16 -14.83 7.28 -16.89
C VAL A 16 -15.20 7.56 -18.35
N GLN A 17 -15.66 8.78 -18.64
CA GLN A 17 -15.91 9.21 -20.01
C GLN A 17 -14.61 9.60 -20.74
N LYS A 18 -13.59 10.04 -19.98
CA LYS A 18 -12.29 10.45 -20.48
C LYS A 18 -11.26 10.35 -19.35
N ASP A 19 -10.13 9.71 -19.64
CA ASP A 19 -9.00 9.68 -18.71
C ASP A 19 -8.40 11.08 -18.54
N ASP A 20 -8.04 11.40 -17.30
CA ASP A 20 -7.25 12.59 -17.01
C ASP A 20 -5.76 12.34 -17.32
N SER A 21 -4.97 13.41 -17.35
CA SER A 21 -3.52 13.35 -17.49
C SER A 21 -2.84 12.66 -16.30
N LEU A 22 -1.76 11.92 -16.58
CA LEU A 22 -0.89 11.39 -15.53
C LEU A 22 -0.22 12.56 -14.80
N CYS A 23 -0.11 12.45 -13.48
CA CYS A 23 0.63 13.42 -12.67
C CYS A 23 2.02 12.89 -12.28
N THR A 24 2.96 13.81 -12.07
CA THR A 24 4.25 13.51 -11.45
C THR A 24 4.12 13.47 -9.92
N LEU A 25 5.06 12.81 -9.25
CA LEU A 25 5.09 12.79 -7.79
C LEU A 25 5.23 14.20 -7.18
N ARG A 26 5.99 15.09 -7.85
CA ARG A 26 6.09 16.51 -7.44
C ARG A 26 4.71 17.16 -7.47
N GLU A 27 3.96 17.01 -8.56
CA GLU A 27 2.63 17.60 -8.67
C GLU A 27 1.67 17.02 -7.65
N ALA A 28 1.76 15.74 -7.31
CA ALA A 28 0.96 15.16 -6.25
C ALA A 28 1.25 15.84 -4.91
N PHE A 29 2.53 16.00 -4.54
CA PHE A 29 2.92 16.72 -3.32
C PHE A 29 2.50 18.19 -3.30
N GLU A 30 2.47 18.86 -4.46
CA GLU A 30 2.08 20.27 -4.56
C GLU A 30 0.56 20.48 -4.58
N LYS A 31 -0.22 19.54 -5.13
CA LYS A 31 -1.65 19.72 -5.42
C LYS A 31 -2.59 19.04 -4.41
N VAL A 32 -2.14 18.00 -3.71
CA VAL A 32 -2.96 17.32 -2.67
C VAL A 32 -3.05 18.20 -1.42
N GLU A 33 -4.18 18.12 -0.69
CA GLU A 33 -4.38 18.89 0.55
C GLU A 33 -3.24 18.61 1.56
N PRO A 34 -2.58 19.64 2.11
CA PRO A 34 -1.42 19.46 3.01
C PRO A 34 -1.69 18.69 4.31
N LYS A 35 -2.97 18.48 4.67
CA LYS A 35 -3.38 17.69 5.83
C LYS A 35 -3.43 16.19 5.55
N LEU A 36 -3.40 15.79 4.28
CA LEU A 36 -3.41 14.38 3.88
C LEU A 36 -1.98 13.83 3.83
N GLY A 37 -1.82 12.60 4.32
CA GLY A 37 -0.58 11.86 4.20
C GLY A 37 -0.51 11.10 2.87
N PHE A 38 0.70 10.75 2.45
CA PHE A 38 0.94 9.90 1.30
C PHE A 38 1.38 8.51 1.75
N ASN A 39 0.76 7.49 1.17
CA ASN A 39 1.35 6.16 1.03
C ASN A 39 1.75 5.99 -0.45
N ILE A 40 3.04 5.84 -0.71
CA ILE A 40 3.58 5.67 -2.07
C ILE A 40 3.95 4.21 -2.28
N GLU A 41 3.30 3.57 -3.26
CA GLU A 41 3.67 2.21 -3.68
C GLU A 41 4.91 2.25 -4.59
N LEU A 42 5.97 1.54 -4.19
CA LEU A 42 7.14 1.29 -5.03
C LEU A 42 6.85 0.08 -5.94
N LYS A 43 6.47 0.37 -7.19
CA LYS A 43 6.35 -0.64 -8.26
C LYS A 43 7.67 -0.78 -9.01
N LEU A 44 8.33 -1.91 -8.82
CA LEU A 44 9.56 -2.30 -9.52
C LEU A 44 9.28 -3.44 -10.50
N ASP A 45 10.15 -3.62 -11.50
CA ASP A 45 10.05 -4.72 -12.45
C ASP A 45 10.48 -6.03 -11.78
N ASP A 46 9.57 -7.01 -11.75
CA ASP A 46 9.77 -8.32 -11.14
C ASP A 46 10.88 -9.15 -11.81
N ASN A 47 11.28 -8.79 -13.04
CA ASN A 47 12.30 -9.49 -13.81
C ASN A 47 13.70 -8.86 -13.63
N LEU A 48 13.82 -7.75 -12.90
CA LEU A 48 15.07 -7.04 -12.70
C LEU A 48 15.57 -7.18 -11.26
N VAL A 49 16.86 -7.41 -11.12
CA VAL A 49 17.54 -7.33 -9.82
C VAL A 49 18.07 -5.92 -9.63
N TYR A 50 17.51 -5.20 -8.67
CA TYR A 50 17.91 -3.83 -8.37
C TYR A 50 19.03 -3.80 -7.32
N SER A 51 20.09 -3.05 -7.60
CA SER A 51 21.15 -2.82 -6.60
C SER A 51 20.70 -1.85 -5.52
N SER A 52 21.26 -2.01 -4.31
CA SER A 52 20.99 -1.09 -3.19
C SER A 52 21.30 0.36 -3.55
N ASP A 53 22.37 0.63 -4.33
CA ASP A 53 22.75 1.97 -4.74
C ASP A 53 21.75 2.59 -5.72
N HIS A 54 21.21 1.78 -6.64
CA HIS A 54 20.20 2.24 -7.58
C HIS A 54 18.92 2.63 -6.83
N LEU A 55 18.40 1.72 -5.99
CA LEU A 55 17.20 1.99 -5.21
C LEU A 55 17.39 3.15 -4.22
N SER A 56 18.57 3.29 -3.60
CA SER A 56 18.84 4.41 -2.70
C SER A 56 18.75 5.76 -3.41
N ARG A 57 19.27 5.86 -4.65
CA ARG A 57 19.15 7.10 -5.46
C ARG A 57 17.70 7.45 -5.78
N LEU A 58 16.83 6.44 -5.95
CA LEU A 58 15.40 6.66 -6.18
C LEU A 58 14.67 7.13 -4.92
N LEU A 59 15.01 6.57 -3.76
CA LEU A 59 14.28 6.78 -2.52
C LEU A 59 14.74 8.01 -1.72
N LEU A 60 16.04 8.32 -1.72
CA LEU A 60 16.60 9.44 -0.95
C LEU A 60 15.90 10.78 -1.20
N PRO A 61 15.52 11.15 -2.44
CA PRO A 61 14.84 12.43 -2.70
C PRO A 61 13.42 12.53 -2.13
N ILE A 62 12.81 11.42 -1.75
CA ILE A 62 11.38 11.33 -1.40
C ILE A 62 11.12 10.68 -0.03
N LEU A 63 12.15 10.60 0.83
CA LEU A 63 12.00 10.11 2.20
C LEU A 63 11.03 10.96 3.03
N GLN A 64 10.68 10.45 4.21
CA GLN A 64 9.74 11.08 5.16
C GLN A 64 8.26 10.96 4.75
N VAL A 65 7.94 9.88 4.03
CA VAL A 65 6.58 9.50 3.65
C VAL A 65 6.40 8.00 3.92
N ILE A 66 5.16 7.54 3.98
CA ILE A 66 4.87 6.12 4.07
C ILE A 66 5.17 5.48 2.72
N PHE A 67 5.91 4.38 2.74
CA PHE A 67 6.12 3.55 1.55
C PHE A 67 5.41 2.22 1.70
N SER A 68 4.98 1.68 0.57
CA SER A 68 4.52 0.30 0.45
C SER A 68 5.17 -0.37 -0.76
N SER A 69 5.35 -1.69 -0.74
CA SER A 69 5.81 -2.43 -1.93
C SER A 69 5.47 -3.92 -1.85
N PHE A 70 5.15 -4.52 -3.00
CA PHE A 70 5.14 -5.98 -3.18
C PHE A 70 6.55 -6.57 -3.34
N HIS A 71 7.55 -5.72 -3.59
CA HIS A 71 8.93 -6.15 -3.78
C HIS A 71 9.64 -6.15 -2.41
N PRO A 72 10.00 -7.31 -1.84
CA PRO A 72 10.50 -7.38 -0.48
C PRO A 72 11.76 -6.53 -0.27
N ASP A 73 12.71 -6.58 -1.21
CA ASP A 73 13.98 -5.85 -1.08
C ASP A 73 13.81 -4.32 -1.18
N ALA A 74 12.81 -3.83 -1.91
CA ALA A 74 12.49 -2.41 -1.98
C ALA A 74 11.93 -1.91 -0.64
N ALA A 75 10.98 -2.67 -0.06
CA ALA A 75 10.42 -2.35 1.24
C ALA A 75 11.49 -2.40 2.36
N LEU A 76 12.36 -3.42 2.33
CA LEU A 76 13.45 -3.54 3.29
C LEU A 76 14.46 -2.39 3.17
N LEU A 77 14.80 -1.96 1.94
CA LEU A 77 15.69 -0.83 1.76
C LEU A 77 15.03 0.48 2.21
N ALA A 78 13.77 0.72 1.87
CA ALA A 78 13.04 1.88 2.37
C ALA A 78 13.04 1.93 3.90
N ARG A 79 12.80 0.80 4.57
CA ARG A 79 12.89 0.67 6.04
C ARG A 79 14.30 0.93 6.57
N LYS A 80 15.36 0.57 5.83
CA LYS A 80 16.74 0.87 6.20
C LYS A 80 17.05 2.36 6.06
N LEU A 81 16.49 3.03 5.06
CA LEU A 81 16.73 4.45 4.77
C LEU A 81 15.92 5.39 5.67
N GLN A 82 14.81 4.94 6.26
CA GLN A 82 14.04 5.72 7.22
C GLN A 82 13.46 4.87 8.37
N SER A 83 13.53 5.43 9.58
CA SER A 83 12.99 4.79 10.80
C SER A 83 11.75 5.48 11.36
N ILE A 84 11.41 6.68 10.90
CA ILE A 84 10.30 7.48 11.45
C ILE A 84 8.95 7.02 10.90
N TYR A 85 8.82 6.87 9.58
CA TYR A 85 7.57 6.47 8.95
C TYR A 85 7.51 4.95 8.77
N PRO A 86 6.32 4.33 8.89
CA PRO A 86 6.15 2.91 8.62
C PRO A 86 6.42 2.61 7.14
N VAL A 87 6.94 1.42 6.90
CA VAL A 87 7.06 0.85 5.55
C VAL A 87 6.25 -0.43 5.54
N PHE A 88 5.33 -0.53 4.59
CA PHE A 88 4.40 -1.64 4.47
C PHE A 88 4.88 -2.65 3.43
N PHE A 89 4.88 -3.93 3.81
CA PHE A 89 5.01 -5.01 2.84
C PHE A 89 3.62 -5.41 2.34
N LEU A 90 3.43 -5.37 1.03
CA LEU A 90 2.18 -5.75 0.39
C LEU A 90 2.23 -7.21 -0.05
N THR A 91 1.12 -7.92 0.12
CA THR A 91 0.97 -9.31 -0.30
C THR A 91 -0.38 -9.50 -0.99
N ASN A 92 -0.40 -10.42 -1.97
CA ASN A 92 -1.64 -10.89 -2.59
C ASN A 92 -2.29 -12.02 -1.81
N GLY A 93 -1.80 -12.34 -0.60
CA GLY A 93 -2.35 -13.43 0.21
C GLY A 93 -2.21 -14.81 -0.46
N GLY A 94 -1.22 -14.97 -1.34
CA GLY A 94 -0.95 -16.22 -2.05
C GLY A 94 -1.89 -16.57 -3.19
N THR A 95 -2.68 -15.61 -3.69
CA THR A 95 -3.51 -15.83 -4.89
C THR A 95 -2.70 -15.87 -6.19
N GLU A 96 -1.43 -15.50 -6.14
CA GLU A 96 -0.50 -15.51 -7.27
C GLU A 96 0.84 -16.12 -6.85
N MET A 97 1.50 -16.80 -7.79
CA MET A 97 2.81 -17.41 -7.58
C MET A 97 3.90 -16.56 -8.23
N TYR A 98 4.88 -16.18 -7.42
CA TYR A 98 6.06 -15.42 -7.81
C TYR A 98 7.34 -16.26 -7.65
N TYR A 99 8.38 -15.88 -8.40
CA TYR A 99 9.70 -16.46 -8.26
C TYR A 99 10.31 -16.21 -6.88
N ASP A 100 10.14 -15.00 -6.35
CA ASP A 100 10.52 -14.69 -4.96
C ASP A 100 9.48 -15.26 -4.00
N VAL A 101 9.85 -16.34 -3.31
CA VAL A 101 8.98 -17.07 -2.40
C VAL A 101 8.41 -16.21 -1.28
N ARG A 102 9.09 -15.13 -0.89
CA ARG A 102 8.64 -14.20 0.16
C ARG A 102 7.31 -13.52 -0.19
N ARG A 103 6.92 -13.50 -1.47
CA ARG A 103 5.67 -12.91 -1.95
C ARG A 103 4.50 -13.90 -1.99
N ASN A 104 4.78 -15.19 -1.89
CA ASN A 104 3.81 -16.24 -2.17
C ASN A 104 2.86 -16.51 -1.00
N SER A 105 3.22 -16.16 0.23
CA SER A 105 2.28 -16.15 1.35
C SER A 105 2.81 -15.29 2.50
N LEU A 106 1.94 -15.00 3.47
CA LEU A 106 2.36 -14.37 4.72
C LEU A 106 3.41 -15.24 5.44
N GLU A 107 3.20 -16.55 5.48
CA GLU A 107 4.09 -17.52 6.12
C GLU A 107 5.48 -17.52 5.47
N GLU A 108 5.58 -17.46 4.14
CA GLU A 108 6.88 -17.37 3.47
C GLU A 108 7.55 -16.00 3.71
N ALA A 109 6.78 -14.92 3.73
CA ALA A 109 7.29 -13.58 4.00
C ALA A 109 7.93 -13.49 5.40
N ILE A 110 7.21 -13.93 6.44
CA ILE A 110 7.66 -13.80 7.83
C ILE A 110 8.82 -14.73 8.19
N LYS A 111 9.16 -15.74 7.37
CA LYS A 111 10.41 -16.51 7.55
C LYS A 111 11.64 -15.60 7.44
N ASP A 112 11.57 -14.54 6.65
CA ASP A 112 12.57 -13.49 6.64
C ASP A 112 12.34 -12.55 7.83
N LYS A 113 13.18 -12.66 8.85
CA LYS A 113 13.12 -11.81 10.06
C LYS A 113 13.20 -10.32 9.77
N ARG A 114 13.74 -9.92 8.63
CA ARG A 114 13.79 -8.50 8.22
C ARG A 114 12.41 -8.00 7.81
N ILE A 115 11.59 -8.83 7.19
CA ILE A 115 10.20 -8.48 6.82
C ILE A 115 9.36 -8.26 8.08
N GLN A 116 9.66 -8.94 9.18
CA GLN A 116 8.99 -8.72 10.47
C GLN A 116 9.22 -7.31 11.05
N THR A 117 10.14 -6.51 10.48
CA THR A 117 10.33 -5.08 10.83
C THR A 117 9.44 -4.12 10.02
N LEU A 118 8.70 -4.68 9.06
CA LEU A 118 7.76 -3.96 8.21
C LEU A 118 6.36 -4.10 8.80
N SER A 119 5.54 -3.08 8.59
CA SER A 119 4.12 -3.16 8.91
C SER A 119 3.38 -3.93 7.84
N LEU A 120 2.28 -4.59 8.20
CA LEU A 120 1.47 -5.35 7.24
C LEU A 120 0.21 -4.58 6.88
N MET A 121 -0.02 -4.44 5.58
CA MET A 121 -1.22 -3.82 5.03
C MET A 121 -1.78 -4.69 3.92
N THR A 122 -3.11 -4.75 3.83
CA THR A 122 -3.83 -5.48 2.79
C THR A 122 -4.52 -4.53 1.82
N TYR A 123 -4.90 -5.06 0.67
CA TYR A 123 -5.73 -4.39 -0.32
C TYR A 123 -6.73 -5.39 -0.89
N GLY A 124 -7.81 -4.90 -1.49
CA GLY A 124 -8.76 -5.72 -2.25
C GLY A 124 -10.19 -5.57 -1.78
N LYS A 125 -11.11 -6.23 -2.49
CA LYS A 125 -12.57 -6.00 -2.37
C LYS A 125 -13.10 -6.18 -0.95
N LEU A 126 -12.52 -7.12 -0.19
CA LEU A 126 -12.94 -7.40 1.19
C LEU A 126 -12.62 -6.26 2.15
N ASN A 127 -11.69 -5.36 1.81
CA ASN A 127 -11.40 -4.20 2.65
C ASN A 127 -12.55 -3.18 2.66
N ASN A 128 -13.49 -3.28 1.73
CA ASN A 128 -14.73 -2.49 1.75
C ASN A 128 -15.83 -3.14 2.63
N VAL A 129 -15.54 -4.25 3.32
CA VAL A 129 -16.48 -4.95 4.23
C VAL A 129 -16.00 -4.81 5.66
N ALA A 130 -16.77 -4.12 6.50
CA ALA A 130 -16.39 -3.77 7.88
C ALA A 130 -16.01 -4.99 8.72
N GLU A 131 -16.76 -6.09 8.61
CA GLU A 131 -16.49 -7.33 9.33
C GLU A 131 -15.17 -7.96 8.90
N ALA A 132 -14.85 -7.90 7.61
CA ALA A 132 -13.58 -8.41 7.11
C ALA A 132 -12.39 -7.55 7.57
N VAL A 133 -12.54 -6.22 7.59
CA VAL A 133 -11.52 -5.31 8.15
C VAL A 133 -11.33 -5.56 9.66
N TYR A 134 -12.42 -5.77 10.40
CA TYR A 134 -12.36 -6.09 11.83
C TYR A 134 -11.59 -7.40 12.07
N MET A 135 -11.86 -8.45 11.30
CA MET A 135 -11.13 -9.71 11.40
C MET A 135 -9.65 -9.54 11.06
N GLN A 136 -9.31 -8.77 10.03
CA GLN A 136 -7.92 -8.47 9.67
C GLN A 136 -7.19 -7.73 10.79
N HIS A 137 -7.84 -6.76 11.45
CA HIS A 137 -7.29 -6.08 12.61
C HIS A 137 -6.97 -7.07 13.75
N LEU A 138 -7.88 -8.00 14.05
CA LEU A 138 -7.65 -9.05 15.05
C LEU A 138 -6.48 -9.98 14.67
N MET A 139 -6.16 -10.10 13.38
CA MET A 139 -5.03 -10.88 12.86
C MET A 139 -3.71 -10.09 12.83
N GLY A 140 -3.70 -8.85 13.32
CA GLY A 140 -2.50 -8.01 13.39
C GLY A 140 -2.20 -7.22 12.10
N ILE A 141 -3.18 -7.09 11.19
CA ILE A 141 -3.06 -6.16 10.05
C ILE A 141 -3.19 -4.73 10.57
N GLU A 142 -2.21 -3.88 10.23
CA GLU A 142 -2.07 -2.52 10.76
C GLU A 142 -2.66 -1.45 9.83
N GLY A 143 -2.95 -1.81 8.57
CA GLY A 143 -3.56 -0.91 7.60
C GLY A 143 -4.36 -1.67 6.54
N VAL A 144 -5.38 -1.02 5.98
CA VAL A 144 -6.16 -1.54 4.86
C VAL A 144 -6.29 -0.44 3.80
N MET A 145 -6.12 -0.79 2.53
CA MET A 145 -6.53 0.07 1.42
C MET A 145 -7.98 -0.24 1.06
N VAL A 146 -8.81 0.80 1.02
CA VAL A 146 -10.24 0.73 0.65
C VAL A 146 -10.49 1.52 -0.63
N ASP A 147 -11.42 1.07 -1.45
CA ASP A 147 -11.83 1.78 -2.66
C ASP A 147 -12.88 2.85 -2.35
N HIS A 148 -13.63 2.66 -1.26
CA HIS A 148 -14.72 3.52 -0.83
C HIS A 148 -14.37 4.15 0.52
N VAL A 149 -14.03 5.44 0.48
CA VAL A 149 -13.86 6.28 1.68
C VAL A 149 -15.13 7.12 1.79
N GLU A 150 -15.91 6.91 2.85
CA GLU A 150 -17.13 7.67 3.17
C GLU A 150 -16.86 8.78 4.20
#